data_AF-A0A429ZIR2-F1
#
_entry.id   AF-A0A429ZIR2-F1
#
_cell.length_a   1.000
_cell.length_b   1.000
_cell.length_c   1.000
_cell.angle_alpha   90.00
_cell.angle_beta   90.00
_cell.angle_gamma   90.00
#
_symmetry.space_group_name_H-M   'P 1'
#
loop_
_entity.id
_entity.type
_entity.pdbx_description
1 polymer ?
#
loop_
_entity_poly.entity_id
_entity_poly.type
_entity_poly.pdbx_seq_one_letter_code
_entity_poly.pdbx_strand_id
1 'polypeptide(L)' 'MEKIFDSKKTILTFKALEDEKPRKQTLSNIRENATDESILDLGEVFNDLAPTDEPLERLAIVNTHHYDM' A
#
# COMPACT_ATOMS: atom_id res chain seq x y z
N MET A 1 5.77 -21.00 -19.81
CA MET A 1 5.23 -19.66 -19.49
C MET A 1 6.13 -19.02 -18.47
N GLU A 2 6.80 -17.95 -18.85
CA GLU A 2 7.58 -17.13 -17.93
C GLU A 2 6.64 -16.16 -17.20
N LYS A 3 6.88 -15.96 -15.89
CA LYS A 3 6.11 -15.02 -15.08
C LYS A 3 6.82 -13.67 -15.15
N ILE A 4 6.19 -12.70 -15.81
CA ILE A 4 6.76 -11.37 -16.03
C ILE A 4 6.14 -10.41 -15.01
N PHE A 5 6.99 -9.66 -14.31
CA PHE A 5 6.55 -8.64 -13.37
C PHE A 5 5.92 -7.44 -14.09
N ASP A 6 4.75 -7.00 -13.61
CA ASP A 6 4.08 -5.80 -14.12
C ASP A 6 4.22 -4.62 -13.17
N SER A 7 3.78 -4.80 -11.93
CA SER A 7 3.72 -3.70 -10.98
C SER A 7 3.62 -4.18 -9.54
N LYS A 8 4.21 -3.38 -8.64
CA LYS A 8 4.01 -3.45 -7.21
C LYS A 8 3.50 -2.11 -6.70
N LYS A 9 2.50 -2.14 -5.84
CA LYS A 9 1.92 -0.96 -5.19
C LYS A 9 1.49 -1.26 -3.76
N THR A 10 1.44 -0.25 -2.92
CA THR A 10 0.82 -0.33 -1.59
C THR A 10 -0.40 0.58 -1.51
N ILE A 11 -1.42 0.13 -0.81
CA ILE A 11 -2.67 0.85 -0.59
C ILE A 11 -2.81 1.07 0.91
N LEU A 12 -2.78 2.33 1.31
CA LEU A 12 -2.99 2.81 2.67
C LEU A 12 -4.46 3.20 2.80
N THR A 13 -5.15 2.67 3.80
CA THR A 13 -6.53 3.02 4.14
C THR A 13 -6.55 3.60 5.55
N PHE A 14 -7.02 4.83 5.67
CA PHE A 14 -7.16 5.53 6.93
C PHE A 14 -8.59 5.39 7.45
N LYS A 15 -8.78 5.51 8.76
CA LYS A 15 -10.13 5.52 9.35
C LYS A 15 -10.95 6.69 8.81
N ALA A 16 -12.26 6.53 8.81
CA ALA A 16 -13.16 7.64 8.55
C ALA A 16 -13.13 8.64 9.73
N LEU A 17 -13.19 9.93 9.42
CA LEU A 17 -13.53 10.97 10.38
C LEU A 17 -15.04 11.13 10.41
N GLU A 18 -15.66 10.84 11.55
CA GLU A 18 -17.11 10.99 11.76
C GLU A 18 -17.94 10.27 10.67
N ASP A 19 -18.75 11.01 9.91
CA ASP A 19 -19.61 10.51 8.83
C ASP A 19 -18.93 10.53 7.44
N GLU A 20 -17.62 10.81 7.38
CA GLU A 20 -16.87 10.82 6.11
C GLU A 20 -16.52 9.41 5.61
N LYS A 21 -16.13 9.31 4.34
CA LYS A 21 -15.65 8.04 3.78
C LYS A 21 -14.19 7.81 4.16
N PRO A 22 -13.77 6.57 4.44
CA PRO A 22 -12.37 6.23 4.66
C PRO A 22 -11.48 6.70 3.51
N ARG A 23 -10.43 7.45 3.83
CA ARG A 23 -9.47 7.93 2.84
C ARG A 23 -8.56 6.78 2.41
N LYS A 24 -8.31 6.70 1.11
CA LYS A 24 -7.38 5.71 0.52
C LYS A 24 -6.28 6.43 -0.23
N GLN A 25 -5.03 6.07 0.05
CA GLN A 25 -3.87 6.53 -0.71
C GLN A 25 -3.16 5.33 -1.33
N THR A 26 -2.78 5.46 -2.61
CA THR A 26 -2.05 4.42 -3.32
C THR A 26 -0.66 4.93 -3.64
N LEU A 27 0.36 4.19 -3.23
CA LEU A 27 1.74 4.41 -3.63
C LEU A 27 2.09 3.35 -4.67
N SER A 28 2.22 3.81 -5.92
CA SER A 28 2.51 2.98 -7.09
C SER A 28 4.00 3.03 -7.45
N ASN A 29 4.40 2.21 -8.44
CA ASN A 29 5.76 2.14 -8.94
C ASN A 29 6.79 1.70 -7.89
N ILE A 30 6.36 0.82 -6.98
CA ILE A 30 7.28 0.15 -6.07
C ILE A 30 8.14 -0.82 -6.89
N ARG A 31 9.44 -0.85 -6.62
CA ARG A 31 10.37 -1.76 -7.30
C ARG A 31 9.97 -3.21 -7.00
N GLU A 32 10.12 -4.09 -7.99
CA GLU A 32 9.85 -5.53 -7.85
C GLU A 32 10.60 -6.14 -6.66
N ASN A 33 11.85 -5.73 -6.47
CA ASN A 33 12.73 -6.24 -5.42
C ASN A 33 12.54 -5.58 -4.04
N ALA A 34 11.61 -4.63 -3.89
CA ALA A 34 11.30 -4.08 -2.57
C ALA A 34 10.66 -5.19 -1.72
N THR A 35 11.21 -5.46 -0.54
CA THR A 35 10.67 -6.51 0.34
C THR A 35 9.39 -6.05 1.00
N ASP A 36 8.58 -6.99 1.46
CA ASP A 36 7.33 -6.64 2.14
C ASP A 36 7.61 -5.96 3.48
N GLU A 37 8.71 -6.32 4.18
CA GLU A 37 9.16 -5.61 5.39
C GLU A 37 9.42 -4.13 5.11
N SER A 38 10.14 -3.81 4.03
CA SER A 38 10.42 -2.40 3.68
C SER A 38 9.15 -1.59 3.39
N ILE A 39 8.08 -2.25 2.94
CA ILE A 39 6.78 -1.63 2.67
C ILE A 39 5.95 -1.52 3.96
N LEU A 40 6.11 -2.46 4.89
CA LEU A 40 5.51 -2.39 6.22
C LEU A 40 6.15 -1.29 7.06
N ASP A 41 7.47 -1.15 7.04
CA ASP A 41 8.20 -0.05 7.70
C ASP A 41 7.70 1.32 7.19
N LEU A 42 7.44 1.43 5.89
CA LEU A 42 6.82 2.61 5.31
C LEU A 42 5.41 2.86 5.88
N GLY A 43 4.63 1.80 6.10
CA GLY A 43 3.33 1.84 6.76
C GLY A 43 3.41 2.39 8.19
N GLU A 44 4.43 2.01 8.96
CA GLU A 44 4.66 2.55 10.31
C GLU A 44 4.94 4.06 10.27
N VAL A 45 5.80 4.50 9.35
CA VAL A 45 6.04 5.94 9.13
C VAL A 45 4.75 6.69 8.78
N PHE A 46 3.90 6.12 7.92
CA PHE A 46 2.61 6.74 7.59
C PHE A 46 1.63 6.75 8.76
N ASN A 47 1.68 5.75 9.63
CA ASN A 47 0.88 5.73 10.85
C ASN A 47 1.32 6.82 11.83
N ASP A 48 2.62 7.05 11.97
CA ASP A 48 3.17 8.10 12.84
C ASP A 48 2.90 9.52 12.30
N LEU A 49 2.81 9.66 10.97
CA LEU A 49 2.46 10.92 10.30
C LEU A 49 0.95 11.14 10.16
N ALA A 50 0.14 10.11 10.40
CA ALA A 50 -1.30 10.21 10.26
C ALA A 50 -1.87 11.18 11.31
N PRO A 51 -2.93 11.94 10.96
CA PRO A 51 -3.69 12.69 11.96
C PRO A 51 -4.17 11.76 13.09
N THR A 52 -4.10 12.22 14.34
CA THR A 52 -4.45 11.40 15.52
C THR A 52 -5.91 10.94 15.51
N ASP A 53 -6.77 11.72 14.88
CA ASP A 53 -8.20 11.47 14.65
C ASP A 53 -8.46 10.58 13.42
N GLU A 54 -7.53 10.50 12.48
CA GLU A 54 -7.62 9.71 11.25
C GLU A 54 -6.43 8.72 11.10
N PRO A 55 -6.23 7.78 12.05
CA PRO A 55 -5.08 6.89 12.01
C PRO A 55 -5.13 5.92 10.81
N LEU A 56 -3.97 5.39 10.43
CA LEU A 56 -3.88 4.32 9.45
C LEU A 56 -4.60 3.07 9.98
N GLU A 57 -5.58 2.57 9.23
CA GLU A 57 -6.35 1.38 9.60
C GLU A 57 -5.80 0.11 8.94
N ARG A 58 -5.38 0.23 7.68
CA ARG A 58 -4.99 -0.92 6.87
C ARG A 58 -3.93 -0.56 5.84
N LEU A 59 -2.95 -1.45 5.70
CA LEU A 59 -2.00 -1.48 4.59
C LEU A 59 -2.25 -2.75 3.76
N ALA A 60 -2.27 -2.61 2.43
CA ALA A 60 -2.35 -3.74 1.51
C ALA A 60 -1.28 -3.63 0.42
N ILE A 61 -0.47 -4.69 0.26
CA ILE A 61 0.53 -4.80 -0.80
C ILE A 61 -0.10 -5.56 -1.96
N VAL A 62 -0.03 -4.99 -3.17
CA VAL A 62 -0.54 -5.61 -4.39
C VAL A 62 0.62 -5.80 -5.35
N ASN A 63 0.85 -7.05 -5.75
CA ASN A 63 1.89 -7.45 -6.68
C ASN A 63 1.27 -8.16 -7.89
N THR A 64 1.40 -7.56 -9.07
CA THR A 64 0.77 -8.02 -10.31
C THR A 64 1.83 -8.56 -11.26
N HIS A 65 1.50 -9.69 -11.89
CA HIS A 65 2.32 -10.35 -12.90
C HIS A 65 1.42 -10.86 -14.02
N HIS A 66 1.97 -10.91 -15.24
CA HIS A 66 1.38 -11.60 -16.37
C HIS A 66 2.23 -12.81 -16.76
N TYR A 67 1.67 -13.66 -17.62
CA TYR A 67 2.35 -14.84 -18.15
C TYR A 67 2.50 -14.68 -19.66
N ASP A 68 3.71 -14.94 -20.17
CA ASP A 68 3.95 -14.97 -21.62
C ASP A 68 3.25 -16.22 -22.19
N MET A 69 2.29 -15.99 -23.10
CA MET A 69 1.43 -17.03 -23.72
C MET A 69 2.11 -17.73 -24.89
#